data_AF-A0A381T476-F1
#
_entry.id   AF-A0A381T476-F1
#
_cell.length_a   1.000
_cell.length_b   1.000
_cell.length_c   1.000
_cell.angle_alpha   90.00
_cell.angle_beta   90.00
_cell.angle_gamma   90.00
#
_symmetry.space_group_name_H-M   'P 1'
#
loop_
_entity.id
_entity.type
_entity.pdbx_description
1 polymer ?
#
loop_
_entity_poly.entity_id
_entity_poly.type
_entity_poly.pdbx_seq_one_letter_code
_entity_poly.pdbx_strand_id
1 'polypeptide(L)'
;MDKSRFPNFYQMPIKERIEAVFERGLITEDDYQALKNQQQQLDIDTADKMIENVIGVLGIPIGLGLNFSINKKDYVVPLAVEEPSIVAALSSAAKIARTGGGFQATSTDPILTGQIQVVNIQNIEQARNNLLSRQEEILNLANSFHPRMVARGGGAISFNIKTYPMESFDGEMLIIDLHVNTMDAMGANLVNSMCEGVASLIETITEGEVFLRILSNLTDQSLASASVKIPLQSLAIDGYQGERVRDGIIIASDFAHADPYRASTHNKGIMNGIDALALATGNDWRAIEAGAHAYAARLGRYSALSKWSIDNDGDLVGHIELPIKVGIVGAPIESNPAVALNLRILNVESATELSSVMAAVGLAQNFSALKALATDGIQKGHMTLHARSVVKAANTPHDLFDQVLEKVILSGEIKVWKAREILEKLQHVPPKVPAKKSVKQSVSDSIEGIGHGKVILLGEHSVVYNRHAIAVPAPLNIRVKIEDIKDQILLLIPSWGVEYQLDKDPDKRQSFEKPAGLILDKLGLNDRGMKIEVFADIPRGMGLGGSAAIAVAIIKALNNHFDLSLKNEEINQMAFESEKIAHGNPSGIDNTIATFGFPLIYRTGDKPLVE
;
A
#
# COMPACT_ATOMS: atom_id res chain seq x y z
N MET A 1 8.44 11.02 -28.42
CA MET A 1 8.34 9.66 -27.85
C MET A 1 7.73 9.79 -26.46
N ASP A 2 6.81 8.90 -26.09
CA ASP A 2 6.15 8.89 -24.77
C ASP A 2 7.18 8.50 -23.70
N LYS A 3 7.79 9.52 -23.06
CA LYS A 3 8.89 9.33 -22.11
C LYS A 3 8.42 8.75 -20.76
N SER A 4 7.11 8.73 -20.50
CA SER A 4 6.54 8.29 -19.22
C SER A 4 6.14 6.81 -19.16
N ARG A 5 6.07 6.13 -20.32
CA ARG A 5 5.66 4.73 -20.41
C ARG A 5 6.85 3.79 -20.41
N PHE A 6 6.92 2.98 -19.36
CA PHE A 6 7.89 1.91 -19.20
C PHE A 6 7.16 0.56 -19.10
N PRO A 7 7.09 -0.22 -20.19
CA PRO A 7 6.55 -1.56 -20.15
C PRO A 7 7.31 -2.42 -19.12
N ASN A 8 6.59 -3.11 -18.24
CA ASN A 8 7.14 -4.07 -17.28
C ASN A 8 8.26 -3.53 -16.37
N PHE A 9 8.29 -2.21 -16.09
CA PHE A 9 9.31 -1.58 -15.25
C PHE A 9 9.48 -2.22 -13.86
N TYR A 10 8.37 -2.65 -13.25
CA TYR A 10 8.37 -3.30 -11.94
C TYR A 10 9.03 -4.69 -11.95
N GLN A 11 9.17 -5.33 -13.12
CA GLN A 11 9.84 -6.62 -13.29
C GLN A 11 11.35 -6.47 -13.52
N MET A 12 11.80 -5.29 -13.97
CA MET A 12 13.21 -5.03 -14.25
C MET A 12 14.05 -5.01 -12.96
N PRO A 13 15.27 -5.55 -12.95
CA PRO A 13 16.29 -5.28 -11.95
C PRO A 13 16.61 -3.78 -11.83
N ILE A 14 17.12 -3.35 -10.67
CA ILE A 14 17.38 -1.92 -10.40
C ILE A 14 18.34 -1.30 -11.43
N LYS A 15 19.39 -2.01 -11.85
CA LYS A 15 20.35 -1.52 -12.85
C LYS A 15 19.67 -1.23 -14.19
N GLU A 16 18.85 -2.15 -14.67
CA GLU A 16 18.08 -1.99 -15.91
C GLU A 16 17.04 -0.85 -15.81
N ARG A 17 16.45 -0.64 -14.62
CA ARG A 17 15.56 0.52 -14.40
C ARG A 17 16.31 1.84 -14.54
N ILE A 18 17.51 1.95 -13.97
CA ILE A 18 18.34 3.16 -14.05
C ILE A 18 18.74 3.41 -15.50
N GLU A 19 19.19 2.37 -16.22
CA GLU A 19 19.51 2.44 -17.64
C GLU A 19 18.30 2.89 -18.48
N ALA A 20 17.12 2.32 -18.25
CA ALA A 20 15.91 2.68 -18.97
C ALA A 20 15.45 4.13 -18.75
N VAL A 21 15.76 4.71 -17.58
CA VAL A 21 15.48 6.13 -17.26
C VAL A 21 16.49 7.04 -17.97
N PHE A 22 17.76 6.63 -18.01
CA PHE A 22 18.82 7.34 -18.73
C PHE A 22 18.60 7.33 -20.26
N GLU A 23 18.33 6.16 -20.86
CA GLU A 23 18.10 6.01 -22.31
C GLU A 23 16.90 6.84 -22.82
N ARG A 24 15.92 7.13 -21.95
CA ARG A 24 14.79 8.01 -22.26
C ARG A 24 15.11 9.51 -22.14
N GLY A 25 16.32 9.84 -21.70
CA GLY A 25 16.78 11.21 -21.46
C GLY A 25 15.96 11.91 -20.39
N LEU A 26 15.65 11.21 -19.29
CA LEU A 26 15.05 11.79 -18.08
C LEU A 26 16.11 12.23 -17.06
N ILE A 27 17.32 11.71 -17.18
CA ILE A 27 18.46 12.03 -16.33
C ILE A 27 19.70 12.24 -17.21
N THR A 28 20.68 12.97 -16.68
CA THR A 28 21.97 13.21 -17.35
C THR A 28 22.92 12.00 -17.21
N GLU A 29 24.05 12.04 -17.92
CA GLU A 29 25.11 11.02 -17.73
C GLU A 29 25.67 11.06 -16.30
N ASP A 30 25.88 12.26 -15.74
CA ASP A 30 26.35 12.44 -14.36
C ASP A 30 25.35 11.84 -13.36
N ASP A 31 24.05 12.04 -13.59
CA ASP A 31 22.99 11.45 -12.78
C ASP A 31 22.96 9.92 -12.88
N TYR A 32 23.16 9.38 -14.08
CA TYR A 32 23.24 7.93 -14.31
C TYR A 32 24.41 7.33 -13.53
N GLN A 33 25.60 7.95 -13.59
CA GLN A 33 26.75 7.50 -12.81
C GLN A 33 26.50 7.65 -11.30
N ALA A 34 25.89 8.75 -10.86
CA ALA A 34 25.55 8.97 -9.46
C ALA A 34 24.61 7.87 -8.93
N LEU A 35 23.53 7.56 -9.65
CA LEU A 35 22.59 6.49 -9.30
C LEU A 35 23.25 5.11 -9.28
N LYS A 36 24.10 4.82 -10.27
CA LYS A 36 24.82 3.55 -10.38
C LYS A 36 25.78 3.33 -9.22
N ASN A 37 26.42 4.41 -8.75
CA ASN A 37 27.39 4.40 -7.66
C ASN A 37 26.78 4.75 -6.29
N GLN A 38 25.46 4.98 -6.23
CA GLN A 38 24.72 5.39 -5.02
C GLN A 38 25.16 6.74 -4.42
N GLN A 39 25.73 7.63 -5.23
CA GLN A 39 26.24 8.94 -4.82
C GLN A 39 25.15 10.00 -4.67
N GLN A 40 23.90 9.68 -5.03
CA GLN A 40 22.74 10.55 -4.80
C GLN A 40 22.29 10.58 -3.32
N GLN A 41 22.79 9.69 -2.47
CA GLN A 41 22.43 9.63 -1.06
C GLN A 41 22.97 10.86 -0.32
N LEU A 42 22.20 11.36 0.66
CA LEU A 42 22.64 12.44 1.53
C LEU A 42 23.78 11.94 2.43
N ASP A 43 24.93 12.59 2.36
CA ASP A 43 26.07 12.27 3.24
C ASP A 43 25.91 12.91 4.63
N ILE A 44 26.61 12.35 5.61
CA ILE A 44 26.46 12.75 7.01
C ILE A 44 26.98 14.17 7.29
N ASP A 45 28.01 14.62 6.57
CA ASP A 45 28.61 15.96 6.76
C ASP A 45 27.70 17.05 6.21
N THR A 46 26.99 16.77 5.12
CA THR A 46 25.94 17.64 4.59
C THR A 46 24.71 17.61 5.50
N ALA A 47 24.32 16.43 6.00
CA ALA A 47 23.20 16.31 6.94
C ALA A 47 23.41 17.12 8.23
N ASP A 48 24.62 17.08 8.81
CA ASP A 48 25.00 17.85 10.02
C ASP A 48 24.93 19.38 9.83
N LYS A 49 25.00 19.84 8.57
CA LYS A 49 24.80 21.26 8.23
C LYS A 49 23.34 21.62 7.95
N MET A 50 22.48 20.62 7.77
CA MET A 50 21.05 20.83 7.48
C MET A 50 20.21 21.00 8.74
N ILE A 51 20.52 20.24 9.79
CA ILE A 51 19.78 20.26 11.07
C ILE A 51 20.74 20.07 12.25
N GLU A 52 20.26 20.32 13.46
CA GLU A 52 21.05 20.16 14.69
C GLU A 52 21.10 18.72 15.19
N ASN A 53 22.17 18.37 15.91
CA ASN A 53 22.34 17.09 16.63
C ASN A 53 22.27 15.83 15.73
N VAL A 54 22.89 15.88 14.55
CA VAL A 54 22.88 14.75 13.61
C VAL A 54 23.74 13.59 14.10
N ILE A 55 23.16 12.39 14.10
CA ILE A 55 23.85 11.13 14.41
C ILE A 55 23.80 10.11 13.26
N GLY A 56 23.19 10.48 12.14
CA GLY A 56 23.05 9.62 10.96
C GLY A 56 21.96 10.10 9.99
N VAL A 57 21.81 9.35 8.90
CA VAL A 57 20.85 9.62 7.82
C VAL A 57 19.87 8.45 7.69
N LEU A 58 18.56 8.75 7.70
CA LEU A 58 17.50 7.77 7.48
C LEU A 58 17.17 7.68 5.98
N GLY A 59 17.39 6.53 5.36
CA GLY A 59 17.03 6.29 3.96
C GLY A 59 15.57 5.86 3.77
N ILE A 60 14.84 6.54 2.88
CA ILE A 60 13.49 6.18 2.44
C ILE A 60 13.56 5.72 0.96
N PRO A 61 12.86 4.63 0.56
CA PRO A 61 12.86 4.17 -0.83
C PRO A 61 12.31 5.23 -1.80
N ILE A 62 12.96 5.39 -2.95
CA ILE A 62 12.47 6.22 -4.06
C ILE A 62 11.97 5.30 -5.18
N GLY A 63 10.70 5.46 -5.56
CA GLY A 63 10.07 4.83 -6.70
C GLY A 63 9.62 5.85 -7.75
N LEU A 64 9.24 5.36 -8.93
CA LEU A 64 8.74 6.19 -10.03
C LEU A 64 7.27 5.85 -10.33
N GLY A 65 6.39 6.83 -10.17
CA GLY A 65 5.02 6.85 -10.67
C GLY A 65 5.01 7.07 -12.17
N LEU A 66 4.55 6.07 -12.91
CA LEU A 66 4.63 6.05 -14.37
C LEU A 66 3.29 6.43 -15.01
N ASN A 67 3.33 6.72 -16.32
CA ASN A 67 2.15 6.97 -17.14
C ASN A 67 1.36 8.24 -16.80
N PHE A 68 1.91 9.23 -16.10
CA PHE A 68 1.18 10.49 -15.87
C PHE A 68 1.15 11.34 -17.13
N SER A 69 -0.05 11.68 -17.62
CA SER A 69 -0.27 12.70 -18.65
C SER A 69 -1.08 13.80 -17.99
N ILE A 70 -0.49 14.99 -17.82
CA ILE A 70 -1.11 16.13 -17.14
C ILE A 70 -1.01 17.31 -18.10
N ASN A 71 -2.14 17.92 -18.47
CA ASN A 71 -2.21 18.99 -19.47
C ASN A 71 -1.52 18.62 -20.80
N LYS A 72 -1.63 17.34 -21.23
CA LYS A 72 -0.98 16.77 -22.43
C LYS A 72 0.56 16.72 -22.36
N LYS A 73 1.18 17.01 -21.21
CA LYS A 73 2.61 16.77 -20.95
C LYS A 73 2.77 15.47 -20.16
N ASP A 74 3.73 14.65 -20.59
CA ASP A 74 4.05 13.37 -19.96
C ASP A 74 5.01 13.58 -18.78
N TYR A 75 4.71 12.96 -17.64
CA TYR A 75 5.51 13.03 -16.43
C TYR A 75 5.90 11.64 -15.92
N VAL A 76 7.11 11.57 -15.36
CA VAL A 76 7.56 10.49 -14.49
C VAL A 76 7.67 11.07 -13.10
N VAL A 77 6.86 10.57 -12.17
CA VAL A 77 6.67 11.18 -10.86
C VAL A 77 7.56 10.47 -9.83
N PRO A 78 8.63 11.09 -9.30
CA PRO A 78 9.43 10.50 -8.24
C PRO A 78 8.65 10.51 -6.92
N LEU A 79 8.71 9.41 -6.17
CA LEU A 79 7.95 9.20 -4.95
C LEU A 79 8.86 8.58 -3.89
N ALA A 80 9.10 9.30 -2.79
CA ALA A 80 9.83 8.79 -1.64
C ALA A 80 8.83 8.30 -0.59
N VAL A 81 8.67 6.98 -0.46
CA VAL A 81 7.64 6.40 0.43
C VAL A 81 7.98 4.98 0.87
N GLU A 82 7.65 4.66 2.12
CA GLU A 82 7.84 3.34 2.74
C GLU A 82 6.62 2.43 2.60
N GLU A 83 5.42 3.02 2.50
CA GLU A 83 4.18 2.26 2.39
C GLU A 83 4.13 1.53 1.03
N PRO A 84 3.97 0.19 1.04
CA PRO A 84 3.89 -0.55 -0.20
C PRO A 84 2.65 -0.19 -1.00
N SER A 85 2.64 -0.58 -2.28
CA SER A 85 1.53 -0.40 -3.24
C SER A 85 1.24 1.03 -3.71
N ILE A 86 1.64 2.09 -2.99
CA ILE A 86 1.41 3.48 -3.41
C ILE A 86 1.91 3.76 -4.83
N VAL A 87 3.18 3.48 -5.10
CA VAL A 87 3.81 3.73 -6.42
C VAL A 87 3.12 2.94 -7.54
N ALA A 88 2.73 1.70 -7.26
CA ALA A 88 2.06 0.83 -8.21
C ALA A 88 0.61 1.29 -8.48
N ALA A 89 -0.11 1.67 -7.42
CA ALA A 89 -1.45 2.20 -7.48
C ALA A 89 -1.51 3.50 -8.28
N LEU A 90 -0.58 4.44 -8.03
CA LEU A 90 -0.45 5.68 -8.81
C LEU A 90 -0.18 5.39 -10.29
N SER A 91 0.78 4.52 -10.58
CA SER A 91 1.13 4.15 -11.96
C SER A 91 -0.04 3.51 -12.72
N SER A 92 -0.84 2.71 -12.02
CA SER A 92 -2.04 2.07 -12.57
C SER A 92 -3.17 3.08 -12.78
N ALA A 93 -3.42 3.95 -11.81
CA ALA A 93 -4.41 5.04 -11.94
C ALA A 93 -4.08 5.94 -13.12
N ALA A 94 -2.84 6.38 -13.23
CA ALA A 94 -2.39 7.24 -14.32
C ALA A 94 -2.53 6.55 -15.70
N LYS A 95 -2.23 5.25 -15.77
CA LYS A 95 -2.46 4.45 -16.98
C LYS A 95 -3.94 4.39 -17.37
N ILE A 96 -4.85 4.24 -16.42
CA ILE A 96 -6.29 4.25 -16.65
C ILE A 96 -6.74 5.66 -17.07
N ALA A 97 -6.31 6.71 -16.37
CA ALA A 97 -6.66 8.10 -16.68
C ALA A 97 -6.29 8.50 -18.12
N ARG A 98 -5.19 7.97 -18.66
CA ARG A 98 -4.80 8.20 -20.06
C ARG A 98 -5.85 7.79 -21.08
N THR A 99 -6.68 6.78 -20.79
CA THR A 99 -7.73 6.36 -21.75
C THR A 99 -8.80 7.44 -21.93
N GLY A 100 -8.96 8.33 -20.95
CA GLY A 100 -9.81 9.52 -21.01
C GLY A 100 -9.07 10.83 -21.31
N GLY A 101 -7.81 10.76 -21.75
CA GLY A 101 -6.99 11.95 -22.07
C GLY A 101 -6.03 12.41 -20.97
N GLY A 102 -5.97 11.71 -19.83
CA GLY A 102 -5.13 12.06 -18.69
C GLY A 102 -5.78 13.08 -17.75
N PHE A 103 -4.95 13.76 -16.96
CA PHE A 103 -5.38 14.76 -16.00
C PHE A 103 -5.32 16.16 -16.61
N GLN A 104 -6.23 17.02 -16.17
CA GLN A 104 -6.14 18.46 -16.36
C GLN A 104 -5.88 19.09 -15.01
N ALA A 105 -4.89 19.96 -14.90
CA ALA A 105 -4.53 20.57 -13.63
C ALA A 105 -4.13 22.03 -13.80
N THR A 106 -4.45 22.84 -12.79
CA THR A 106 -4.15 24.27 -12.77
C THR A 106 -3.78 24.67 -11.35
N SER A 107 -3.03 25.75 -11.19
CA SER A 107 -2.75 26.36 -9.89
C SER A 107 -2.90 27.87 -9.98
N THR A 108 -3.34 28.48 -8.88
CA THR A 108 -3.34 29.93 -8.72
C THR A 108 -1.91 30.47 -8.54
N ASP A 109 -1.77 31.78 -8.45
CA ASP A 109 -0.49 32.40 -8.15
C ASP A 109 0.06 31.89 -6.80
N PRO A 110 1.40 31.73 -6.66
CA PRO A 110 2.03 31.14 -5.47
C PRO A 110 2.13 32.16 -4.33
N ILE A 111 0.97 32.62 -3.89
CA ILE A 111 0.78 33.62 -2.82
C ILE A 111 0.82 32.93 -1.46
N LEU A 112 1.75 33.36 -0.62
CA LEU A 112 1.84 32.96 0.78
C LEU A 112 1.37 34.12 1.67
N THR A 113 0.70 33.80 2.78
CA THR A 113 0.20 34.80 3.73
C THR A 113 1.11 34.85 4.96
N GLY A 114 1.64 36.03 5.26
CA GLY A 114 2.30 36.36 6.51
C GLY A 114 1.32 37.03 7.47
N GLN A 115 1.32 36.66 8.75
CA GLN A 115 0.45 37.25 9.74
C GLN A 115 1.24 38.10 10.73
N ILE A 116 0.74 39.32 10.95
CA ILE A 116 1.28 40.26 11.92
C ILE A 116 0.18 40.57 12.93
N GLN A 117 0.38 40.15 14.17
CA GLN A 117 -0.57 40.37 15.25
C GLN A 117 -0.21 41.65 16.01
N VAL A 118 -1.17 42.55 16.11
CA VAL A 118 -1.08 43.79 16.87
C VAL A 118 -2.11 43.77 18.00
N VAL A 119 -1.68 44.10 19.21
CA VAL A 119 -2.53 44.21 20.40
C VAL A 119 -2.31 45.56 21.09
N ASN A 120 -3.00 45.80 22.22
CA ASN A 120 -2.88 47.04 23.00
C ASN A 120 -3.24 48.31 22.21
N ILE A 121 -4.14 48.19 21.23
CA ILE A 121 -4.58 49.31 20.39
C ILE A 121 -5.72 50.07 21.07
N GLN A 122 -5.57 51.38 21.24
CA GLN A 122 -6.59 52.24 21.86
C GLN A 122 -7.83 52.43 20.97
N ASN A 123 -7.62 52.60 19.65
CA ASN A 123 -8.69 52.80 18.67
C ASN A 123 -8.41 51.98 17.41
N ILE A 124 -9.05 50.81 17.32
CA ILE A 124 -8.85 49.83 16.25
C ILE A 124 -9.29 50.37 14.88
N GLU A 125 -10.41 51.10 14.83
CA GLU A 125 -10.90 51.67 13.58
C GLU A 125 -9.94 52.74 13.04
N GLN A 126 -9.38 53.57 13.93
CA GLN A 126 -8.36 54.54 13.54
C GLN A 126 -7.07 53.85 13.08
N ALA A 127 -6.59 52.85 13.82
CA ALA A 127 -5.42 52.06 13.45
C ALA A 127 -5.60 51.40 12.07
N ARG A 128 -6.78 50.83 11.80
CA ARG A 128 -7.15 50.25 10.51
C ARG A 128 -7.08 51.27 9.38
N ASN A 129 -7.69 52.44 9.56
CA ASN A 129 -7.67 53.51 8.56
C ASN A 129 -6.25 54.04 8.30
N ASN A 130 -5.43 54.16 9.36
CA ASN A 130 -4.04 54.58 9.24
C ASN A 130 -3.20 53.56 8.46
N LEU A 131 -3.36 52.25 8.73
CA LEU A 131 -2.70 51.19 7.97
C LEU A 131 -3.07 51.22 6.49
N LEU A 132 -4.37 51.34 6.18
CA LEU A 132 -4.86 51.39 4.80
C LEU A 132 -4.35 52.63 4.05
N SER A 133 -4.33 53.81 4.69
CA SER A 133 -3.81 55.03 4.06
C SER A 133 -2.29 55.00 3.79
N ARG A 134 -1.55 54.16 4.51
CA ARG A 134 -0.09 53.95 4.36
C ARG A 134 0.24 52.60 3.72
N GLN A 135 -0.69 52.00 2.98
CA GLN A 135 -0.53 50.68 2.40
C GLN A 135 0.71 50.57 1.50
N GLU A 136 0.92 51.52 0.59
CA GLU A 136 2.08 51.52 -0.31
C GLU A 136 3.40 51.59 0.46
N GLU A 137 3.46 52.37 1.53
CA GLU A 137 4.66 52.48 2.36
C GLU A 137 5.01 51.15 3.03
N ILE A 138 4.02 50.46 3.59
CA ILE A 138 4.20 49.14 4.22
C ILE A 138 4.66 48.11 3.19
N LEU A 139 4.01 48.07 2.03
CA LEU A 139 4.37 47.13 0.95
C LEU A 139 5.77 47.40 0.40
N ASN A 140 6.14 48.67 0.22
CA ASN A 140 7.49 49.07 -0.23
C ASN A 140 8.55 48.68 0.79
N LEU A 141 8.28 48.88 2.09
CA LEU A 141 9.18 48.46 3.15
C LEU A 141 9.34 46.94 3.17
N ALA A 142 8.24 46.17 3.12
CA ALA A 142 8.28 44.70 3.03
C ALA A 142 9.12 44.24 1.83
N ASN A 143 8.90 44.83 0.66
CA ASN A 143 9.61 44.50 -0.57
C ASN A 143 11.10 44.84 -0.53
N SER A 144 11.51 45.83 0.27
CA SER A 144 12.92 46.22 0.42
C SER A 144 13.81 45.13 1.03
N PHE A 145 13.23 44.20 1.80
CA PHE A 145 13.97 43.08 2.40
C PHE A 145 14.33 41.98 1.39
N HIS A 146 13.60 41.89 0.26
CA HIS A 146 13.83 40.86 -0.76
C HIS A 146 13.85 41.43 -2.19
N PRO A 147 14.80 42.33 -2.52
CA PRO A 147 14.83 43.04 -3.79
C PRO A 147 15.03 42.10 -5.00
N ARG A 148 15.71 40.96 -4.82
CA ARG A 148 15.89 39.96 -5.88
C ARG A 148 14.59 39.25 -6.26
N MET A 149 13.69 39.04 -5.31
CA MET A 149 12.37 38.44 -5.57
C MET A 149 11.47 39.42 -6.30
N VAL A 150 11.49 40.68 -5.87
CA VAL A 150 10.78 41.79 -6.54
C VAL A 150 11.27 41.96 -7.98
N ALA A 151 12.58 41.90 -8.22
CA ALA A 151 13.16 41.97 -9.56
C ALA A 151 12.73 40.81 -10.49
N ARG A 152 12.27 39.70 -9.92
CA ARG A 152 11.72 38.54 -10.67
C ARG A 152 10.20 38.60 -10.85
N GLY A 153 9.54 39.66 -10.37
CA GLY A 153 8.08 39.84 -10.45
C GLY A 153 7.30 39.32 -9.24
N GLY A 154 7.98 38.86 -8.19
CA GLY A 154 7.36 38.51 -6.90
C GLY A 154 7.27 39.70 -5.95
N GLY A 155 7.13 39.44 -4.65
CA GLY A 155 7.05 40.47 -3.62
C GLY A 155 5.75 40.49 -2.83
N ALA A 156 5.69 41.32 -1.81
CA ALA A 156 4.45 41.71 -1.14
C ALA A 156 3.55 42.47 -2.12
N ILE A 157 2.34 41.95 -2.32
CA ILE A 157 1.38 42.45 -3.31
C ILE A 157 0.22 43.23 -2.68
N SER A 158 -0.21 42.84 -1.49
CA SER A 158 -1.33 43.42 -0.77
C SER A 158 -1.31 42.97 0.68
N PHE A 159 -2.16 43.57 1.51
CA PHE A 159 -2.50 42.99 2.81
C PHE A 159 -3.97 43.19 3.12
N ASN A 160 -4.50 42.36 3.99
CA ASN A 160 -5.85 42.49 4.55
C ASN A 160 -5.77 42.69 6.06
N ILE A 161 -6.79 43.33 6.65
CA ILE A 161 -6.87 43.58 8.10
C ILE A 161 -8.12 42.90 8.65
N LYS A 162 -7.92 42.09 9.69
CA LYS A 162 -8.96 41.40 10.46
C LYS A 162 -8.86 41.79 11.93
N THR A 163 -9.95 41.65 12.67
CA THR A 163 -9.98 41.85 14.12
C THR A 163 -10.62 40.64 14.79
N TYR A 164 -10.13 40.30 15.97
CA TYR A 164 -10.63 39.18 16.75
C TYR A 164 -10.65 39.54 18.24
N PRO A 165 -11.70 39.16 18.98
CA PRO A 165 -11.69 39.31 20.43
C PRO A 165 -10.64 38.38 21.05
N MET A 166 -9.99 38.84 22.12
CA MET A 166 -9.15 37.98 22.96
C MET A 166 -10.02 37.38 24.07
N GLU A 167 -10.15 36.06 24.13
CA GLU A 167 -11.00 35.43 25.17
C GLU A 167 -10.38 35.50 26.57
N SER A 168 -9.05 35.57 26.66
CA SER A 168 -8.31 35.57 27.92
C SER A 168 -8.01 36.97 28.47
N PHE A 169 -8.23 38.02 27.69
CA PHE A 169 -7.89 39.40 28.03
C PHE A 169 -8.95 40.36 27.51
N ASP A 170 -9.22 41.45 28.23
CA ASP A 170 -10.12 42.48 27.72
C ASP A 170 -9.49 43.20 26.52
N GLY A 171 -10.16 43.14 25.37
CA GLY A 171 -9.76 43.81 24.14
C GLY A 171 -9.82 42.93 22.91
N GLU A 172 -9.51 43.53 21.77
CA GLU A 172 -9.40 42.83 20.48
C GLU A 172 -7.97 42.93 19.96
N MET A 173 -7.57 41.92 19.20
CA MET A 173 -6.34 41.91 18.41
C MET A 173 -6.65 42.28 16.97
N LEU A 174 -5.75 43.05 16.35
CA LEU A 174 -5.76 43.37 14.93
C LEU A 174 -4.73 42.47 14.24
N ILE A 175 -5.15 41.77 13.18
CA ILE A 175 -4.31 40.88 12.40
C ILE A 175 -4.13 41.48 11.00
N ILE A 176 -2.89 41.65 10.58
CA ILE A 176 -2.53 42.03 9.21
C ILE A 176 -2.09 40.76 8.49
N ASP A 177 -2.83 40.37 7.47
CA ASP A 177 -2.49 39.28 6.56
C ASP A 177 -1.75 39.88 5.36
N LEU A 178 -0.42 39.85 5.39
CA LEU A 178 0.46 40.27 4.30
C LEU A 178 0.53 39.19 3.22
N HIS A 179 0.05 39.47 2.02
CA HIS A 179 0.08 38.55 0.89
C HIS A 179 1.35 38.76 0.06
N VAL A 180 2.12 37.69 -0.13
CA VAL A 180 3.42 37.73 -0.77
C VAL A 180 3.47 36.71 -1.90
N ASN A 181 3.71 37.17 -3.13
CA ASN A 181 4.02 36.30 -4.25
C ASN A 181 5.49 35.84 -4.12
N THR A 182 5.66 34.55 -3.86
CA THR A 182 6.97 33.94 -3.57
C THR A 182 7.61 33.27 -4.79
N MET A 183 6.94 33.34 -5.95
CA MET A 183 7.38 32.72 -7.20
C MET A 183 7.67 31.22 -6.97
N ASP A 184 8.86 30.77 -7.38
CA ASP A 184 9.28 29.37 -7.31
C ASP A 184 9.83 28.94 -5.94
N ALA A 185 9.91 29.84 -4.97
CA ALA A 185 10.33 29.50 -3.61
C ALA A 185 9.12 29.06 -2.78
N MET A 186 9.32 28.13 -1.82
CA MET A 186 8.27 27.81 -0.86
C MET A 186 7.88 29.04 -0.02
N GLY A 187 8.88 29.84 0.37
CA GLY A 187 8.68 31.23 0.81
C GLY A 187 8.58 31.49 2.31
N ALA A 188 8.65 30.46 3.16
CA ALA A 188 8.50 30.62 4.62
C ALA A 188 9.43 31.69 5.23
N ASN A 189 10.75 31.53 5.06
CA ASN A 189 11.74 32.48 5.60
C ASN A 189 11.62 33.88 4.97
N LEU A 190 11.22 33.96 3.71
CA LEU A 190 11.04 35.23 2.99
C LEU A 190 9.88 36.03 3.61
N VAL A 191 8.72 35.37 3.80
CA VAL A 191 7.54 36.01 4.38
C VAL A 191 7.78 36.38 5.84
N ASN A 192 8.41 35.51 6.63
CA ASN A 192 8.74 35.84 8.02
C ASN A 192 9.65 37.07 8.11
N SER A 193 10.69 37.14 7.28
CA SER A 193 11.60 38.30 7.24
C SER A 193 10.86 39.58 6.85
N MET A 194 9.89 39.53 5.92
CA MET A 194 9.04 40.67 5.60
C MET A 194 8.18 41.10 6.79
N CYS A 195 7.50 40.14 7.46
CA CYS A 195 6.68 40.41 8.63
C CYS A 195 7.47 41.01 9.80
N GLU A 196 8.69 40.49 10.03
CA GLU A 196 9.64 41.04 10.99
C GLU A 196 10.06 42.46 10.62
N GLY A 197 10.40 42.68 9.35
CA GLY A 197 10.89 43.94 8.84
C GLY A 197 9.89 45.10 8.88
N VAL A 198 8.59 44.83 8.72
CA VAL A 198 7.56 45.88 8.77
C VAL A 198 7.00 46.14 10.17
N ALA A 199 7.39 45.34 11.18
CA ALA A 199 6.77 45.37 12.50
C ALA A 199 6.84 46.74 13.17
N SER A 200 8.02 47.36 13.23
CA SER A 200 8.19 48.66 13.88
C SER A 200 7.41 49.79 13.19
N LEU A 201 7.25 49.71 11.87
CA LEU A 201 6.40 50.65 11.13
C LEU A 201 4.93 50.46 11.52
N ILE A 202 4.48 49.22 11.61
CA ILE A 202 3.11 48.88 12.03
C ILE A 202 2.83 49.37 13.47
N GLU A 203 3.75 49.16 14.41
CA GLU A 203 3.64 49.68 15.79
C GLU A 203 3.50 51.20 15.79
N THR A 204 4.31 51.90 14.99
CA THR A 204 4.25 53.35 14.85
C THR A 204 2.91 53.83 14.27
N ILE A 205 2.35 53.11 13.30
CA ILE A 205 1.09 53.47 12.63
C ILE A 205 -0.12 53.23 13.53
N THR A 206 -0.09 52.13 14.27
CA THR A 206 -1.22 51.63 15.07
C THR A 206 -1.22 52.13 16.51
N GLU A 207 -0.07 52.63 16.99
CA GLU A 207 0.18 52.93 18.41
C GLU A 207 -0.06 51.70 19.32
N GLY A 208 0.06 50.50 18.74
CA GLY A 208 -0.06 49.22 19.42
C GLY A 208 1.27 48.47 19.50
N GLU A 209 1.20 47.23 19.97
CA GLU A 209 2.36 46.35 20.17
C GLU A 209 2.27 45.12 19.26
N VAL A 210 3.33 44.81 18.52
CA VAL A 210 3.36 43.66 17.61
C VAL A 210 3.96 42.43 18.31
N PHE A 211 3.21 41.32 18.32
CA PHE A 211 3.65 40.06 18.95
C PHE A 211 4.09 39.02 17.92
N LEU A 212 3.14 38.44 17.18
CA LEU A 212 3.40 37.39 16.20
C LEU A 212 3.69 37.98 14.82
N ARG A 213 4.69 37.43 14.15
CA ARG A 213 5.20 37.84 12.83
C ARG A 213 5.63 36.59 12.05
N ILE A 214 4.66 35.81 11.61
CA ILE A 214 4.90 34.45 11.12
C ILE A 214 3.97 34.13 9.97
N LEU A 215 4.43 33.30 9.02
CA LEU A 215 3.56 32.77 7.97
C LEU A 215 2.35 31.99 8.52
N SER A 216 1.29 31.94 7.72
CA SER A 216 0.19 30.99 7.87
C SER A 216 0.41 29.79 6.95
N ASN A 217 0.28 28.57 7.50
CA ASN A 217 0.29 27.34 6.71
C ASN A 217 -1.07 27.02 6.07
N LEU A 218 -2.14 27.75 6.42
CA LEU A 218 -3.37 27.73 5.62
C LEU A 218 -3.14 28.61 4.39
N THR A 219 -2.55 28.03 3.35
CA THR A 219 -2.15 28.74 2.12
C THR A 219 -3.28 28.76 1.09
N ASP A 220 -4.48 29.18 1.50
CA ASP A 220 -5.69 29.15 0.68
C ASP A 220 -5.70 30.15 -0.51
N GLN A 221 -4.66 30.97 -0.63
CA GLN A 221 -4.37 31.79 -1.83
C GLN A 221 -3.53 31.05 -2.89
N SER A 222 -2.91 29.90 -2.51
CA SER A 222 -2.12 29.02 -3.39
C SER A 222 -2.85 27.69 -3.59
N LEU A 223 -3.96 27.73 -4.32
CA LEU A 223 -4.76 26.55 -4.62
C LEU A 223 -4.20 25.83 -5.85
N ALA A 224 -4.17 24.50 -5.77
CA ALA A 224 -3.96 23.63 -6.91
C ALA A 224 -5.21 22.77 -7.09
N SER A 225 -5.63 22.64 -8.34
CA SER A 225 -6.82 21.91 -8.71
C SER A 225 -6.49 20.93 -9.82
N ALA A 226 -7.08 19.74 -9.77
CA ALA A 226 -6.97 18.75 -10.83
C ALA A 226 -8.31 18.10 -11.12
N SER A 227 -8.48 17.65 -12.35
CA SER A 227 -9.64 16.87 -12.79
C SER A 227 -9.21 15.72 -13.70
N VAL A 228 -10.04 14.68 -13.73
CA VAL A 228 -9.85 13.52 -14.60
C VAL A 228 -11.21 13.01 -15.06
N LYS A 229 -11.29 12.62 -16.34
CA LYS A 229 -12.41 11.86 -16.89
C LYS A 229 -11.93 10.43 -17.17
N ILE A 230 -12.63 9.43 -16.66
CA ILE A 230 -12.31 8.02 -16.84
C ILE A 230 -13.47 7.36 -17.59
N PRO A 231 -13.24 6.91 -18.84
CA PRO A 231 -14.25 6.23 -19.62
C PRO A 231 -14.79 4.99 -18.90
N LEU A 232 -16.10 4.80 -18.91
CA LEU A 232 -16.79 3.71 -18.22
C LEU A 232 -16.18 2.32 -18.52
N GLN A 233 -15.86 2.08 -19.79
CA GLN A 233 -15.23 0.85 -20.29
C GLN A 233 -13.85 0.56 -19.67
N SER A 234 -13.15 1.59 -19.16
CA SER A 234 -11.84 1.45 -18.51
C SER A 234 -11.93 1.11 -17.02
N LEU A 235 -13.13 1.15 -16.44
CA LEU A 235 -13.39 0.83 -15.04
C LEU A 235 -13.71 -0.64 -14.82
N ALA A 236 -14.16 -1.35 -15.86
CA ALA A 236 -14.43 -2.77 -15.80
C ALA A 236 -13.17 -3.55 -15.38
N ILE A 237 -13.35 -4.47 -14.44
CA ILE A 237 -12.32 -5.41 -13.99
C ILE A 237 -12.94 -6.81 -13.89
N ASP A 238 -12.11 -7.85 -13.82
CA ASP A 238 -12.60 -9.22 -13.71
C ASP A 238 -13.57 -9.37 -12.52
N GLY A 239 -14.81 -9.75 -12.82
CA GLY A 239 -15.88 -9.90 -11.82
C GLY A 239 -16.69 -8.64 -11.48
N TYR A 240 -16.33 -7.45 -11.99
CA TYR A 240 -17.06 -6.19 -11.73
C TYR A 240 -17.30 -5.38 -13.01
N GLN A 241 -18.58 -5.11 -13.29
CA GLN A 241 -19.00 -4.22 -14.38
C GLN A 241 -18.58 -2.78 -14.11
N GLY A 242 -18.28 -2.02 -15.17
CA GLY A 242 -17.79 -0.64 -15.07
C GLY A 242 -18.73 0.29 -14.31
N GLU A 243 -20.04 0.14 -14.50
CA GLU A 243 -21.09 0.92 -13.82
C GLU A 243 -21.04 0.70 -12.31
N ARG A 244 -20.90 -0.56 -11.89
CA ARG A 244 -20.82 -0.89 -10.45
C ARG A 244 -19.58 -0.28 -9.81
N VAL A 245 -18.45 -0.28 -10.52
CA VAL A 245 -17.21 0.33 -10.02
C VAL A 245 -17.35 1.86 -9.95
N ARG A 246 -17.88 2.50 -11.01
CA ARG A 246 -18.15 3.94 -11.06
C ARG A 246 -19.05 4.36 -9.90
N ASP A 247 -20.22 3.73 -9.78
CA ASP A 247 -21.23 4.11 -8.80
C ASP A 247 -20.71 3.84 -7.37
N GLY A 248 -19.96 2.76 -7.16
CA GLY A 248 -19.28 2.49 -5.89
C GLY A 248 -18.26 3.57 -5.50
N ILE A 249 -17.49 4.09 -6.46
CA ILE A 249 -16.56 5.20 -6.22
C ILE A 249 -17.32 6.49 -5.84
N ILE A 250 -18.40 6.80 -6.54
CA ILE A 250 -19.23 7.98 -6.25
C ILE A 250 -19.86 7.88 -4.85
N ILE A 251 -20.47 6.74 -4.52
CA ILE A 251 -21.06 6.49 -3.19
C ILE A 251 -20.00 6.60 -2.09
N ALA A 252 -18.80 6.06 -2.32
CA ALA A 252 -17.70 6.18 -1.35
C ALA A 252 -17.21 7.62 -1.19
N SER A 253 -17.23 8.42 -2.26
CA SER A 253 -16.97 9.87 -2.21
C SER A 253 -18.03 10.62 -1.41
N ASP A 254 -19.31 10.31 -1.63
CA ASP A 254 -20.42 10.92 -0.89
C ASP A 254 -20.37 10.58 0.61
N PHE A 255 -20.00 9.34 0.95
CA PHE A 255 -19.76 8.94 2.34
C PHE A 255 -18.64 9.77 2.98
N ALA A 256 -17.55 10.02 2.25
CA ALA A 256 -16.46 10.86 2.73
C ALA A 256 -16.85 12.33 2.88
N HIS A 257 -17.83 12.85 2.13
CA HIS A 257 -18.36 14.19 2.35
C HIS A 257 -19.31 14.28 3.56
N ALA A 258 -20.04 13.20 3.84
CA ALA A 258 -21.05 13.13 4.89
C ALA A 258 -20.44 12.93 6.29
N ASP A 259 -19.38 12.13 6.41
CA ASP A 259 -18.82 11.69 7.69
C ASP A 259 -17.33 12.08 7.84
N PRO A 260 -16.96 12.92 8.83
CA PRO A 260 -15.57 13.28 9.13
C PRO A 260 -14.63 12.09 9.36
N TYR A 261 -15.11 10.98 9.93
CA TYR A 261 -14.28 9.79 10.17
C TYR A 261 -13.83 9.18 8.82
N ARG A 262 -14.75 9.11 7.87
CA ARG A 262 -14.44 8.65 6.51
C ARG A 262 -13.61 9.69 5.76
N ALA A 263 -13.97 10.97 5.86
CA ALA A 263 -13.22 12.08 5.26
C ALA A 263 -11.74 12.04 5.65
N SER A 264 -11.43 11.75 6.92
CA SER A 264 -10.05 11.66 7.42
C SER A 264 -9.26 10.59 6.68
N THR A 265 -9.84 9.40 6.52
CA THR A 265 -9.18 8.29 5.80
C THR A 265 -9.11 8.57 4.30
N HIS A 266 -10.13 9.22 3.73
CA HIS A 266 -10.17 9.62 2.33
C HIS A 266 -9.06 10.61 1.99
N ASN A 267 -8.88 11.64 2.82
CA ASN A 267 -7.84 12.65 2.66
C ASN A 267 -6.45 12.07 2.95
N LYS A 268 -6.28 11.20 3.96
CA LYS A 268 -5.01 10.44 4.13
C LYS A 268 -4.62 9.71 2.85
N GLY A 269 -5.59 9.10 2.17
CA GLY A 269 -5.38 8.46 0.87
C GLY A 269 -4.86 9.42 -0.21
N ILE A 270 -5.33 10.67 -0.24
CA ILE A 270 -4.79 11.72 -1.13
C ILE A 270 -3.33 12.03 -0.76
N MET A 271 -3.07 12.25 0.53
CA MET A 271 -1.76 12.67 1.06
C MET A 271 -0.67 11.62 0.88
N ASN A 272 -1.02 10.33 0.89
CA ASN A 272 -0.12 9.24 0.51
C ASN A 272 0.63 9.46 -0.81
N GLY A 273 -0.02 10.10 -1.80
CA GLY A 273 0.62 10.45 -3.07
C GLY A 273 1.35 11.79 -3.02
N ILE A 274 0.72 12.80 -2.42
CA ILE A 274 1.25 14.18 -2.36
C ILE A 274 2.52 14.23 -1.51
N ASP A 275 2.52 13.65 -0.31
CA ASP A 275 3.66 13.68 0.60
C ASP A 275 4.85 12.92 0.06
N ALA A 276 4.59 11.79 -0.61
CA ALA A 276 5.63 11.01 -1.27
C ALA A 276 6.35 11.83 -2.36
N LEU A 277 5.61 12.65 -3.11
CA LEU A 277 6.18 13.57 -4.09
C LEU A 277 6.83 14.79 -3.42
N ALA A 278 6.24 15.33 -2.36
CA ALA A 278 6.79 16.45 -1.60
C ALA A 278 8.17 16.09 -1.04
N LEU A 279 8.31 14.91 -0.44
CA LEU A 279 9.59 14.38 0.01
C LEU A 279 10.61 14.22 -1.09
N ALA A 280 10.20 13.57 -2.17
CA ALA A 280 11.10 13.31 -3.29
C ALA A 280 11.65 14.61 -3.88
N THR A 281 10.88 15.69 -3.78
CA THR A 281 11.23 17.04 -4.28
C THR A 281 11.73 17.99 -3.18
N GLY A 282 11.98 17.51 -1.96
CA GLY A 282 12.56 18.30 -0.87
C GLY A 282 11.65 19.40 -0.33
N ASN A 283 10.33 19.27 -0.51
CA ASN A 283 9.32 20.19 0.00
C ASN A 283 8.85 19.79 1.41
N ASP A 284 8.43 20.77 2.20
CA ASP A 284 7.92 20.54 3.55
C ASP A 284 6.51 19.94 3.50
N TRP A 285 6.42 18.61 3.64
CA TRP A 285 5.12 17.92 3.68
C TRP A 285 4.23 18.41 4.84
N ARG A 286 4.80 18.90 5.96
CA ARG A 286 4.00 19.26 7.15
C ARG A 286 3.19 20.50 6.87
N ALA A 287 3.78 21.47 6.16
CA ALA A 287 3.09 22.66 5.72
C ALA A 287 1.94 22.32 4.76
N ILE A 288 2.17 21.41 3.82
CA ILE A 288 1.16 20.95 2.86
C ILE A 288 0.02 20.22 3.58
N GLU A 289 0.34 19.27 4.46
CA GLU A 289 -0.63 18.54 5.29
C GLU A 289 -1.49 19.47 6.15
N ALA A 290 -0.86 20.40 6.86
CA ALA A 290 -1.57 21.37 7.70
C ALA A 290 -2.53 22.23 6.86
N GLY A 291 -2.09 22.74 5.71
CA GLY A 291 -2.92 23.53 4.80
C GLY A 291 -4.07 22.73 4.21
N ALA A 292 -3.81 21.52 3.72
CA ALA A 292 -4.81 20.64 3.13
C ALA A 292 -5.90 20.25 4.13
N HIS A 293 -5.50 19.81 5.33
CA HIS A 293 -6.45 19.39 6.37
C HIS A 293 -7.24 20.57 6.96
N ALA A 294 -6.63 21.75 7.13
CA ALA A 294 -7.35 22.95 7.53
C ALA A 294 -8.37 23.38 6.46
N TYR A 295 -7.99 23.33 5.17
CA TYR A 295 -8.88 23.64 4.06
C TYR A 295 -10.05 22.66 3.95
N ALA A 296 -9.85 21.38 4.28
CA ALA A 296 -10.91 20.38 4.36
C ALA A 296 -11.98 20.73 5.41
N ALA A 297 -11.66 21.56 6.41
CA ALA A 297 -12.59 22.00 7.46
C ALA A 297 -13.14 23.42 7.28
N ARG A 298 -12.79 24.13 6.20
CA ARG A 298 -13.10 25.56 5.98
C ARG A 298 -14.58 25.94 6.05
N LEU A 299 -15.48 24.99 5.84
CA LEU A 299 -16.94 25.19 5.89
C LEU A 299 -17.55 24.82 7.25
N GLY A 300 -16.75 24.79 8.32
CA GLY A 300 -17.19 24.50 9.69
C GLY A 300 -17.28 23.00 10.03
N ARG A 301 -17.09 22.11 9.04
CA ARG A 301 -16.99 20.66 9.26
C ARG A 301 -15.92 20.08 8.34
N TYR A 302 -15.08 19.21 8.90
CA TYR A 302 -14.08 18.47 8.14
C TYR A 302 -14.73 17.55 7.10
N SER A 303 -14.32 17.67 5.83
CA SER A 303 -14.90 16.97 4.67
C SER A 303 -13.83 16.51 3.68
N ALA A 304 -14.23 15.74 2.65
CA ALA A 304 -13.33 15.26 1.61
C ALA A 304 -12.82 16.40 0.70
N LEU A 305 -11.53 16.33 0.32
CA LEU A 305 -10.88 17.29 -0.57
C LEU A 305 -11.15 17.03 -2.07
N SER A 306 -11.59 15.81 -2.41
CA SER A 306 -11.97 15.43 -3.76
C SER A 306 -13.44 15.06 -3.86
N LYS A 307 -14.00 15.20 -5.06
CA LYS A 307 -15.37 14.84 -5.41
C LYS A 307 -15.37 13.98 -6.66
N TRP A 308 -16.19 12.94 -6.65
CA TRP A 308 -16.44 12.07 -7.80
C TRP A 308 -17.90 12.13 -8.23
N SER A 309 -18.15 12.18 -9.53
CA SER A 309 -19.49 12.25 -10.11
C SER A 309 -19.55 11.57 -11.48
N ILE A 310 -20.76 11.44 -12.01
CA ILE A 310 -21.01 10.98 -13.38
C ILE A 310 -21.17 12.18 -14.31
N ASP A 311 -20.63 12.12 -15.53
CA ASP A 311 -20.90 13.11 -16.57
C ASP A 311 -22.10 12.74 -17.46
N ASN A 312 -22.39 13.58 -18.46
CA ASN A 312 -23.51 13.37 -19.38
C ASN A 312 -23.33 12.14 -20.29
N ASP A 313 -22.09 11.69 -20.50
CA ASP A 313 -21.76 10.51 -21.32
C ASP A 313 -21.78 9.22 -20.47
N GLY A 314 -22.00 9.33 -19.16
CA GLY A 314 -21.99 8.21 -18.22
C GLY A 314 -20.60 7.85 -17.70
N ASP A 315 -19.59 8.66 -17.99
CA ASP A 315 -18.21 8.44 -17.55
C ASP A 315 -17.98 8.94 -16.12
N LEU A 316 -16.95 8.42 -15.47
CA LEU A 316 -16.56 8.85 -14.13
C LEU A 316 -15.70 10.12 -14.22
N VAL A 317 -16.09 11.17 -13.51
CA VAL A 317 -15.33 12.41 -13.39
C VAL A 317 -14.90 12.63 -11.95
N GLY A 318 -13.62 12.88 -11.76
CA GLY A 318 -13.02 13.23 -10.47
C GLY A 318 -12.50 14.65 -10.49
N HIS A 319 -12.63 15.35 -9.37
CA HIS A 319 -12.07 16.68 -9.15
C HIS A 319 -11.46 16.77 -7.76
N ILE A 320 -10.36 17.51 -7.63
CA ILE A 320 -9.73 17.86 -6.35
C ILE A 320 -9.34 19.34 -6.38
N GLU A 321 -9.42 19.99 -5.23
CA GLU A 321 -8.87 21.33 -5.00
C GLU A 321 -8.37 21.41 -3.57
N LEU A 322 -7.12 21.85 -3.40
CA LEU A 322 -6.49 21.99 -2.10
C LEU A 322 -5.31 22.97 -2.13
N PRO A 323 -4.95 23.58 -0.99
CA PRO A 323 -3.75 24.39 -0.87
C PRO A 323 -2.50 23.53 -1.08
N ILE A 324 -1.65 23.91 -2.04
CA ILE A 324 -0.35 23.28 -2.27
C ILE A 324 0.68 24.37 -2.51
N LYS A 325 1.30 24.85 -1.43
CA LYS A 325 2.44 25.75 -1.52
C LYS A 325 3.75 24.96 -1.49
N VAL A 326 4.46 25.01 -2.61
CA VAL A 326 5.75 24.33 -2.81
C VAL A 326 6.77 25.27 -3.43
N GLY A 327 8.01 24.79 -3.53
CA GLY A 327 9.07 25.43 -4.27
C GLY A 327 9.88 24.44 -5.11
N ILE A 328 10.54 24.98 -6.14
CA ILE A 328 11.55 24.30 -6.96
C ILE A 328 12.93 24.97 -6.83
N VAL A 329 13.05 25.97 -5.94
CA VAL A 329 14.32 26.57 -5.52
C VAL A 329 14.41 26.67 -4.00
N GLY A 330 15.62 26.70 -3.46
CA GLY A 330 15.88 26.87 -2.03
C GLY A 330 16.93 25.90 -1.48
N ALA A 331 17.32 26.12 -0.23
CA ALA A 331 18.40 25.37 0.42
C ALA A 331 18.24 23.83 0.37
N PRO A 332 17.05 23.24 0.62
CA PRO A 332 16.89 21.77 0.56
C PRO A 332 17.19 21.15 -0.81
N ILE A 333 16.98 21.91 -1.89
CA ILE A 333 17.20 21.45 -3.27
C ILE A 333 18.69 21.51 -3.62
N GLU A 334 19.40 22.51 -3.10
CA GLU A 334 20.85 22.67 -3.29
C GLU A 334 21.67 21.74 -2.39
N SER A 335 21.15 21.39 -1.21
CA SER A 335 21.87 20.58 -0.23
C SER A 335 21.66 19.08 -0.36
N ASN A 336 20.56 18.61 -0.97
CA ASN A 336 20.28 17.17 -1.13
C ASN A 336 20.37 16.72 -2.60
N PRO A 337 21.40 15.94 -2.99
CA PRO A 337 21.57 15.48 -4.37
C PRO A 337 20.38 14.70 -4.94
N ALA A 338 19.69 13.91 -4.11
CA ALA A 338 18.52 13.16 -4.52
C ALA A 338 17.35 14.08 -4.92
N VAL A 339 17.19 15.21 -4.22
CA VAL A 339 16.12 16.17 -4.52
C VAL A 339 16.34 16.82 -5.89
N ALA A 340 17.56 17.27 -6.17
CA ALA A 340 17.91 17.87 -7.47
C ALA A 340 17.72 16.87 -8.63
N LEU A 341 18.13 15.61 -8.43
CA LEU A 341 17.90 14.51 -9.37
C LEU A 341 16.41 14.27 -9.63
N ASN A 342 15.60 14.21 -8.57
CA ASN A 342 14.17 13.95 -8.67
C ASN A 342 13.43 15.08 -9.39
N LEU A 343 13.79 16.35 -9.15
CA LEU A 343 13.25 17.48 -9.88
C LEU A 343 13.61 17.42 -11.37
N ARG A 344 14.83 16.97 -11.74
CA ARG A 344 15.21 16.73 -13.14
C ARG A 344 14.38 15.62 -13.78
N ILE A 345 14.16 14.50 -13.08
CA ILE A 345 13.29 13.40 -13.56
C ILE A 345 11.87 13.91 -13.80
N LEU A 346 11.35 14.71 -12.87
CA LEU A 346 10.00 15.26 -12.94
C LEU A 346 9.85 16.31 -14.05
N ASN A 347 10.92 17.08 -14.31
CA ASN A 347 11.01 18.07 -15.38
C ASN A 347 9.89 19.13 -15.35
N VAL A 348 9.69 19.71 -14.17
CA VAL A 348 8.85 20.89 -13.94
C VAL A 348 9.67 22.18 -14.09
N GLU A 349 9.03 23.23 -14.58
CA GLU A 349 9.62 24.54 -14.89
C GLU A 349 9.23 25.61 -13.87
N SER A 350 8.17 25.40 -13.08
CA SER A 350 7.74 26.31 -12.02
C SER A 350 7.17 25.59 -10.80
N ALA A 351 7.10 26.28 -9.67
CA ALA A 351 6.41 25.78 -8.47
C ALA A 351 4.90 25.59 -8.67
N THR A 352 4.26 26.39 -9.54
CA THR A 352 2.85 26.25 -9.90
C THR A 352 2.59 25.03 -10.79
N GLU A 353 3.56 24.63 -11.62
CA GLU A 353 3.51 23.38 -12.35
C GLU A 353 3.66 22.20 -11.39
N LEU A 354 4.62 22.26 -10.45
CA LEU A 354 4.78 21.24 -9.42
C LEU A 354 3.53 21.06 -8.55
N SER A 355 2.89 22.15 -8.11
CA SER A 355 1.65 22.09 -7.32
C SER A 355 0.51 21.45 -8.12
N SER A 356 0.39 21.78 -9.41
CA SER A 356 -0.58 21.17 -10.33
C SER A 356 -0.34 19.66 -10.49
N VAL A 357 0.93 19.24 -10.59
CA VAL A 357 1.30 17.82 -10.62
C VAL A 357 0.93 17.12 -9.31
N MET A 358 1.20 17.73 -8.16
CA MET A 358 0.83 17.17 -6.86
C MET A 358 -0.69 16.99 -6.72
N ALA A 359 -1.50 17.96 -7.16
CA ALA A 359 -2.96 17.81 -7.18
C ALA A 359 -3.42 16.62 -8.04
N ALA A 360 -2.83 16.44 -9.22
CA ALA A 360 -3.12 15.29 -10.09
C ALA A 360 -2.69 13.95 -9.45
N VAL A 361 -1.52 13.92 -8.79
CA VAL A 361 -1.04 12.75 -8.04
C VAL A 361 -1.97 12.40 -6.88
N GLY A 362 -2.41 13.39 -6.10
CA GLY A 362 -3.38 13.21 -5.02
C GLY A 362 -4.72 12.66 -5.52
N LEU A 363 -5.24 13.20 -6.62
CA LEU A 363 -6.48 12.70 -7.26
C LEU A 363 -6.31 11.28 -7.79
N ALA A 364 -5.18 10.96 -8.41
CA ALA A 364 -4.86 9.61 -8.89
C ALA A 364 -4.79 8.59 -7.75
N GLN A 365 -4.19 8.98 -6.61
CA GLN A 365 -4.09 8.11 -5.45
C GLN A 365 -5.47 7.87 -4.82
N ASN A 366 -6.28 8.92 -4.73
CA ASN A 366 -7.65 8.82 -4.26
C ASN A 366 -8.49 7.90 -5.15
N PHE A 367 -8.39 8.05 -6.47
CA PHE A 367 -9.05 7.15 -7.42
C PHE A 367 -8.68 5.68 -7.17
N SER A 368 -7.38 5.38 -7.06
CA SER A 368 -6.92 4.01 -6.81
C SER A 368 -7.47 3.44 -5.51
N ALA A 369 -7.48 4.23 -4.43
CA ALA A 369 -8.00 3.80 -3.14
C ALA A 369 -9.51 3.53 -3.20
N LEU A 370 -10.29 4.43 -3.80
CA LEU A 370 -11.74 4.27 -3.95
C LEU A 370 -12.09 3.10 -4.86
N LYS A 371 -11.36 2.93 -5.98
CA LYS A 371 -11.54 1.79 -6.88
C LYS A 371 -11.30 0.45 -6.17
N ALA A 372 -10.23 0.36 -5.36
CA ALA A 372 -9.96 -0.83 -4.58
C ALA A 372 -11.06 -1.12 -3.55
N LEU A 373 -11.56 -0.07 -2.87
CA LEU A 373 -12.65 -0.20 -1.88
C LEU A 373 -14.00 -0.57 -2.50
N ALA A 374 -14.29 -0.08 -3.72
CA ALA A 374 -15.52 -0.40 -4.44
C ALA A 374 -15.56 -1.81 -5.03
N THR A 375 -14.42 -2.53 -5.00
CA THR A 375 -14.27 -3.84 -5.67
C THR A 375 -13.89 -4.95 -4.68
N ASP A 376 -12.65 -5.44 -4.75
CA ASP A 376 -12.14 -6.57 -3.97
C ASP A 376 -11.67 -6.17 -2.56
N GLY A 377 -11.67 -4.88 -2.23
CA GLY A 377 -11.08 -4.33 -1.01
C GLY A 377 -9.55 -4.20 -1.09
N ILE A 378 -8.97 -3.40 -0.18
CA ILE A 378 -7.54 -3.04 -0.20
C ILE A 378 -6.63 -4.25 0.09
N GLN A 379 -7.09 -5.22 0.88
CA GLN A 379 -6.25 -6.30 1.42
C GLN A 379 -5.68 -7.24 0.33
N LYS A 380 -6.48 -7.60 -0.67
CA LYS A 380 -6.12 -8.62 -1.67
C LYS A 380 -4.88 -8.25 -2.50
N GLY A 381 -4.71 -6.97 -2.84
CA GLY A 381 -3.53 -6.46 -3.57
C GLY A 381 -2.33 -6.10 -2.67
N HIS A 382 -2.60 -5.73 -1.41
CA HIS A 382 -1.57 -5.29 -0.46
C HIS A 382 -0.75 -6.46 0.13
N MET A 383 -1.33 -7.66 0.19
CA MET A 383 -0.71 -8.84 0.81
C MET A 383 0.65 -9.22 0.21
N THR A 384 0.79 -9.24 -1.11
CA THR A 384 2.06 -9.63 -1.76
C THR A 384 3.20 -8.65 -1.44
N LEU A 385 2.91 -7.35 -1.41
CA LEU A 385 3.90 -6.32 -1.12
C LEU A 385 4.18 -6.18 0.38
N HIS A 386 3.16 -6.37 1.23
CA HIS A 386 3.33 -6.49 2.67
C HIS A 386 4.22 -7.70 3.01
N ALA A 387 4.03 -8.83 2.33
CA ALA A 387 4.89 -10.00 2.49
C ALA A 387 6.35 -9.71 2.16
N ARG A 388 6.63 -8.95 1.09
CA ARG A 388 8.00 -8.50 0.78
C ARG A 388 8.61 -7.68 1.90
N SER A 389 7.85 -6.76 2.49
CA SER A 389 8.32 -5.92 3.59
C SER A 389 8.62 -6.75 4.85
N VAL A 390 7.76 -7.73 5.14
CA VAL A 390 7.94 -8.69 6.23
C VAL A 390 9.19 -9.55 6.04
N VAL A 391 9.43 -10.07 4.83
CA VAL A 391 10.62 -10.87 4.49
C VAL A 391 11.90 -10.04 4.63
N LYS A 392 11.85 -8.76 4.23
CA LYS A 392 12.97 -7.84 4.41
C LYS A 392 13.25 -7.56 5.89
N ALA A 393 12.22 -7.31 6.69
CA ALA A 393 12.35 -7.09 8.15
C ALA A 393 12.85 -8.33 8.90
N ALA A 394 12.77 -9.51 8.29
CA ALA A 394 13.38 -10.74 8.80
C ALA A 394 14.89 -10.83 8.54
N ASN A 395 15.51 -9.80 7.94
CA ASN A 395 16.93 -9.76 7.54
C ASN A 395 17.29 -10.89 6.56
N THR A 396 16.37 -11.22 5.67
CA THR A 396 16.57 -12.26 4.66
C THR A 396 17.67 -11.85 3.66
N PRO A 397 18.73 -12.66 3.48
CA PRO A 397 19.74 -12.44 2.44
C PRO A 397 19.14 -12.35 1.03
N HIS A 398 19.75 -11.56 0.15
CA HIS A 398 19.21 -11.26 -1.18
C HIS A 398 18.99 -12.52 -2.05
N ASP A 399 19.86 -13.52 -1.92
CA ASP A 399 19.83 -14.82 -2.60
C ASP A 399 18.67 -15.73 -2.14
N LEU A 400 18.20 -15.57 -0.90
CA LEU A 400 17.09 -16.34 -0.33
C LEU A 400 15.76 -15.55 -0.32
N PHE A 401 15.79 -14.27 -0.68
CA PHE A 401 14.64 -13.36 -0.54
C PHE A 401 13.38 -13.88 -1.22
N ASP A 402 13.45 -14.26 -2.49
CA ASP A 402 12.27 -14.68 -3.25
C ASP A 402 11.74 -16.05 -2.76
N GLN A 403 12.63 -16.95 -2.32
CA GLN A 403 12.23 -18.25 -1.76
C GLN A 403 11.53 -18.10 -0.40
N VAL A 404 12.04 -17.23 0.47
CA VAL A 404 11.39 -16.92 1.76
C VAL A 404 10.06 -16.21 1.50
N LEU A 405 10.02 -15.26 0.57
CA LEU A 405 8.80 -14.54 0.19
C LEU A 405 7.70 -15.49 -0.29
N GLU A 406 8.02 -16.37 -1.23
CA GLU A 406 7.08 -17.34 -1.76
C GLU A 406 6.52 -18.21 -0.62
N LYS A 407 7.40 -18.75 0.23
CA LYS A 407 6.99 -19.58 1.38
C LYS A 407 6.20 -18.81 2.44
N VAL A 408 6.48 -17.53 2.67
CA VAL A 408 5.71 -16.66 3.58
C VAL A 408 4.32 -16.43 3.03
N ILE A 409 4.18 -16.11 1.74
CA ILE A 409 2.88 -15.93 1.08
C ILE A 409 2.08 -17.24 1.14
N LEU A 410 2.71 -18.37 0.79
CA LEU A 410 2.09 -19.69 0.83
C LEU A 410 1.69 -20.13 2.24
N SER A 411 2.39 -19.66 3.27
CA SER A 411 2.04 -19.98 4.66
C SER A 411 0.76 -19.29 5.14
N GLY A 412 0.31 -18.22 4.46
CA GLY A 412 -0.78 -17.36 4.92
C GLY A 412 -0.41 -16.48 6.13
N GLU A 413 0.69 -16.77 6.81
CA GLU A 413 1.18 -16.07 8.00
C GLU A 413 2.25 -15.03 7.64
N ILE A 414 1.80 -13.87 7.16
CA ILE A 414 2.68 -12.75 6.79
C ILE A 414 3.18 -12.01 8.04
N LYS A 415 4.08 -12.64 8.79
CA LYS A 415 4.70 -12.09 10.01
C LYS A 415 6.22 -12.26 9.99
N VAL A 416 6.94 -11.30 10.60
CA VAL A 416 8.42 -11.28 10.60
C VAL A 416 9.00 -12.53 11.24
N TRP A 417 8.40 -13.01 12.34
CA TRP A 417 8.84 -14.25 12.99
C TRP A 417 8.69 -15.47 12.06
N LYS A 418 7.63 -15.53 11.24
CA LYS A 418 7.41 -16.62 10.28
C LYS A 418 8.43 -16.59 9.15
N ALA A 419 8.73 -15.39 8.65
CA ALA A 419 9.80 -15.20 7.67
C ALA A 419 11.17 -15.62 8.23
N ARG A 420 11.47 -15.34 9.51
CA ARG A 420 12.69 -15.83 10.19
C ARG A 420 12.72 -17.36 10.32
N GLU A 421 11.61 -17.96 10.73
CA GLU A 421 11.48 -19.43 10.82
C GLU A 421 11.74 -20.11 9.46
N ILE A 422 11.20 -19.55 8.38
CA ILE A 422 11.39 -20.06 7.02
C ILE A 422 12.85 -19.87 6.57
N LEU A 423 13.47 -18.73 6.89
CA LEU A 423 14.86 -18.46 6.59
C LEU A 423 15.80 -19.44 7.29
N GLU A 424 15.61 -19.70 8.59
CA GLU A 424 16.39 -20.68 9.36
C GLU A 424 16.30 -22.07 8.73
N LYS A 425 15.09 -22.49 8.35
CA LYS A 425 14.85 -23.77 7.66
C LYS A 425 15.56 -23.87 6.31
N LEU A 426 15.68 -22.76 5.57
CA LEU A 426 16.38 -22.72 4.28
C LEU A 426 17.90 -22.71 4.45
N GLN A 427 18.41 -22.07 5.51
CA GLN A 427 19.85 -22.04 5.82
C GLN A 427 20.39 -23.39 6.30
N HIS A 428 19.53 -24.30 6.76
CA HIS A 428 19.92 -25.63 7.28
C HIS A 428 19.81 -26.77 6.25
N VAL A 429 19.69 -26.45 4.95
CA VAL A 429 19.67 -27.46 3.86
C VAL A 429 20.97 -27.38 3.04
N PRO A 430 21.75 -28.48 2.91
CA PRO A 430 22.91 -28.52 2.01
C PRO A 430 22.49 -28.52 0.53
N PRO A 431 23.32 -28.06 -0.41
CA PRO A 431 22.91 -27.80 -1.80
C PRO A 431 22.56 -29.11 -2.55
N LYS A 432 21.38 -29.15 -3.17
CA LYS A 432 20.95 -30.23 -4.08
C LYS A 432 21.26 -29.89 -5.56
N VAL A 433 21.76 -30.90 -6.27
CA VAL A 433 22.10 -31.02 -7.70
C VAL A 433 20.84 -30.84 -8.59
N PRO A 434 20.94 -30.34 -9.85
CA PRO A 434 19.77 -29.96 -10.64
C PRO A 434 18.96 -31.16 -11.15
N ALA A 435 17.64 -31.06 -11.05
CA ALA A 435 16.67 -32.04 -11.52
C ALA A 435 16.57 -32.10 -13.06
N LYS A 436 16.60 -33.32 -13.61
CA LYS A 436 16.27 -33.62 -15.01
C LYS A 436 14.76 -33.72 -15.21
N LYS A 437 14.31 -33.23 -16.37
CA LYS A 437 12.93 -33.23 -16.88
C LYS A 437 12.26 -34.61 -16.79
N SER A 438 11.08 -34.66 -16.18
CA SER A 438 10.22 -35.84 -16.17
C SER A 438 9.42 -35.97 -17.46
N VAL A 439 9.35 -37.21 -17.95
CA VAL A 439 8.63 -37.66 -19.13
C VAL A 439 7.20 -38.03 -18.71
N LYS A 440 6.19 -37.57 -19.47
CA LYS A 440 4.80 -38.01 -19.33
C LYS A 440 4.66 -39.46 -19.78
N GLN A 441 4.12 -40.31 -18.92
CA GLN A 441 3.53 -41.59 -19.32
C GLN A 441 2.18 -41.80 -18.63
N SER A 442 1.20 -42.17 -19.45
CA SER A 442 -0.20 -42.41 -19.16
C SER A 442 -0.45 -43.82 -18.59
N VAL A 443 -1.22 -43.95 -17.50
CA VAL A 443 -1.78 -45.25 -17.04
C VAL A 443 -3.13 -45.06 -16.30
N SER A 444 -4.14 -45.83 -16.73
CA SER A 444 -5.50 -46.19 -16.20
C SER A 444 -6.27 -45.36 -15.14
N ASP A 445 -7.60 -45.37 -15.23
CA ASP A 445 -8.53 -44.36 -14.65
C ASP A 445 -9.29 -44.73 -13.34
N SER A 446 -8.98 -45.81 -12.62
CA SER A 446 -9.79 -46.15 -11.43
C SER A 446 -9.27 -45.47 -10.16
N ILE A 447 -10.00 -44.44 -9.68
CA ILE A 447 -9.82 -43.86 -8.34
C ILE A 447 -10.30 -44.86 -7.28
N GLU A 448 -9.47 -45.13 -6.28
CA GLU A 448 -9.71 -46.20 -5.30
C GLU A 448 -10.07 -45.66 -3.90
N GLY A 449 -9.83 -44.38 -3.63
CA GLY A 449 -10.20 -43.76 -2.35
C GLY A 449 -10.60 -42.30 -2.50
N ILE A 450 -11.62 -41.88 -1.73
CA ILE A 450 -12.12 -40.49 -1.72
C ILE A 450 -12.29 -40.02 -0.27
N GLY A 451 -11.69 -38.87 0.04
CA GLY A 451 -11.88 -38.13 1.28
C GLY A 451 -12.48 -36.75 0.99
N HIS A 452 -13.55 -36.40 1.69
CA HIS A 452 -14.23 -35.11 1.48
C HIS A 452 -13.62 -34.01 2.34
N GLY A 453 -13.57 -32.79 1.80
CA GLY A 453 -13.34 -31.61 2.62
C GLY A 453 -14.53 -31.33 3.54
N LYS A 454 -14.39 -30.35 4.44
CA LYS A 454 -15.47 -29.92 5.34
C LYS A 454 -15.81 -28.44 5.16
N VAL A 455 -17.03 -28.11 5.54
CA VAL A 455 -17.47 -26.76 5.91
C VAL A 455 -18.18 -26.87 7.27
N ILE A 456 -17.77 -26.07 8.25
CA ILE A 456 -18.47 -25.99 9.54
C ILE A 456 -19.48 -24.84 9.42
N LEU A 457 -20.78 -25.15 9.52
CA LEU A 457 -21.85 -24.16 9.45
C LEU A 457 -22.00 -23.41 10.78
N LEU A 458 -21.83 -24.12 11.90
CA LEU A 458 -21.95 -23.55 13.24
C LEU A 458 -21.11 -24.32 14.25
N GLY A 459 -20.52 -23.63 15.22
CA GLY A 459 -19.94 -24.26 16.42
C GLY A 459 -18.50 -24.74 16.28
N GLU A 460 -17.70 -24.18 15.36
CA GLU A 460 -16.28 -24.58 15.16
C GLU A 460 -15.47 -24.58 16.46
N HIS A 461 -15.58 -23.52 17.27
CA HIS A 461 -14.88 -23.42 18.55
C HIS A 461 -15.61 -24.15 19.70
N SER A 462 -16.90 -24.48 19.50
CA SER A 462 -17.76 -25.11 20.50
C SER A 462 -17.38 -26.57 20.78
N VAL A 463 -16.84 -27.28 19.77
CA VAL A 463 -16.38 -28.67 19.89
C VAL A 463 -15.30 -28.83 20.98
N VAL A 464 -14.41 -27.84 21.09
CA VAL A 464 -13.32 -27.83 22.09
C VAL A 464 -13.87 -27.79 23.52
N TYR A 465 -15.08 -27.24 23.72
CA TYR A 465 -15.76 -27.18 25.02
C TYR A 465 -16.82 -28.27 25.20
N ASN A 466 -16.72 -29.40 24.47
CA ASN A 466 -17.69 -30.49 24.52
C ASN A 466 -19.13 -30.02 24.20
N ARG A 467 -19.29 -29.12 23.22
CA ARG A 467 -20.59 -28.66 22.69
C ARG A 467 -20.73 -29.07 21.22
N HIS A 468 -21.96 -29.04 20.72
CA HIS A 468 -22.29 -29.45 19.35
C HIS A 468 -21.75 -28.48 18.30
N ALA A 469 -21.36 -29.03 17.15
CA ALA A 469 -21.08 -28.31 15.92
C ALA A 469 -21.84 -28.94 14.75
N ILE A 470 -22.24 -28.13 13.79
CA ILE A 470 -22.89 -28.58 12.55
C ILE A 470 -21.85 -28.48 11.44
N ALA A 471 -21.54 -29.61 10.81
CA ALA A 471 -20.59 -29.67 9.71
C ALA A 471 -21.18 -30.41 8.52
N VAL A 472 -20.81 -29.95 7.33
CA VAL A 472 -21.23 -30.51 6.04
C VAL A 472 -20.01 -30.83 5.19
N PRO A 473 -20.07 -31.88 4.34
CA PRO A 473 -19.01 -32.16 3.40
C PRO A 473 -18.90 -31.03 2.36
N ALA A 474 -17.68 -30.59 2.08
CA ALA A 474 -17.42 -29.70 0.97
C ALA A 474 -17.51 -30.47 -0.36
N PRO A 475 -17.90 -29.82 -1.47
CA PRO A 475 -17.88 -30.43 -2.79
C PRO A 475 -16.44 -30.76 -3.27
N LEU A 476 -15.44 -30.10 -2.67
CA LEU A 476 -14.02 -30.37 -2.90
C LEU A 476 -13.60 -31.65 -2.18
N ASN A 477 -12.90 -32.53 -2.89
CA ASN A 477 -12.48 -33.83 -2.39
C ASN A 477 -11.02 -34.12 -2.73
N ILE A 478 -10.50 -35.17 -2.10
CA ILE A 478 -9.18 -35.72 -2.37
C ILE A 478 -9.39 -37.15 -2.84
N ARG A 479 -8.78 -37.46 -3.97
CA ARG A 479 -8.89 -38.74 -4.65
C ARG A 479 -7.53 -39.41 -4.66
N VAL A 480 -7.49 -40.70 -4.38
CA VAL A 480 -6.24 -41.48 -4.33
C VAL A 480 -6.35 -42.67 -5.25
N LYS A 481 -5.24 -42.94 -5.95
CA LYS A 481 -5.03 -44.11 -6.79
C LYS A 481 -3.80 -44.86 -6.28
N ILE A 482 -3.87 -46.20 -6.26
CA ILE A 482 -2.73 -47.05 -5.93
C ILE A 482 -2.32 -47.87 -7.15
N GLU A 483 -1.02 -47.96 -7.39
CA GLU A 483 -0.44 -48.82 -8.41
C GLU A 483 0.64 -49.69 -7.76
N ASP A 484 0.56 -51.02 -7.93
CA ASP A 484 1.62 -51.93 -7.49
C ASP A 484 2.92 -51.65 -8.25
N ILE A 485 4.01 -51.45 -7.52
CA ILE A 485 5.37 -51.31 -8.08
C ILE A 485 6.35 -52.19 -7.31
N LYS A 486 7.56 -52.37 -7.82
CA LYS A 486 8.57 -53.21 -7.14
C LYS A 486 9.42 -52.38 -6.17
N ASP A 487 9.69 -52.97 -5.01
CA ASP A 487 10.77 -52.62 -4.07
C ASP A 487 10.76 -51.22 -3.43
N GLN A 488 9.74 -50.39 -3.66
CA GLN A 488 9.64 -49.04 -3.08
C GLN A 488 8.19 -48.57 -2.89
N ILE A 489 7.98 -47.67 -1.93
CA ILE A 489 6.71 -46.97 -1.73
C ILE A 489 6.88 -45.51 -2.15
N LEU A 490 6.17 -45.11 -3.21
CA LEU A 490 6.18 -43.73 -3.72
C LEU A 490 4.88 -43.03 -3.34
N LEU A 491 4.98 -41.82 -2.80
CA LEU A 491 3.85 -40.92 -2.55
C LEU A 491 3.97 -39.70 -3.46
N LEU A 492 2.97 -39.51 -4.31
CA LEU A 492 2.91 -38.43 -5.30
C LEU A 492 1.68 -37.56 -5.06
N ILE A 493 1.88 -36.25 -4.94
CA ILE A 493 0.79 -35.26 -4.94
C ILE A 493 1.14 -34.19 -5.97
N PRO A 494 0.81 -34.41 -7.26
CA PRO A 494 1.26 -33.54 -8.36
C PRO A 494 0.83 -32.08 -8.18
N SER A 495 -0.39 -31.84 -7.72
CA SER A 495 -0.92 -30.48 -7.50
C SER A 495 -0.15 -29.69 -6.44
N TRP A 496 0.60 -30.37 -5.56
CA TRP A 496 1.42 -29.75 -4.52
C TRP A 496 2.92 -29.87 -4.76
N GLY A 497 3.33 -30.39 -5.94
CA GLY A 497 4.73 -30.61 -6.28
C GLY A 497 5.44 -31.60 -5.35
N VAL A 498 4.69 -32.54 -4.77
CA VAL A 498 5.21 -33.51 -3.80
C VAL A 498 5.51 -34.84 -4.50
N GLU A 499 6.75 -35.29 -4.37
CA GLU A 499 7.21 -36.62 -4.76
C GLU A 499 8.16 -37.12 -3.68
N TYR A 500 7.69 -38.09 -2.88
CA TYR A 500 8.47 -38.70 -1.81
C TYR A 500 8.57 -40.21 -2.01
N GLN A 501 9.74 -40.75 -1.70
CA GLN A 501 9.91 -42.17 -1.48
C GLN A 501 9.84 -42.40 0.04
N LEU A 502 8.82 -43.12 0.50
CA LEU A 502 8.69 -43.43 1.93
C LEU A 502 9.83 -44.35 2.37
N ASP A 503 10.59 -43.91 3.36
CA ASP A 503 11.62 -44.74 4.00
C ASP A 503 10.95 -45.88 4.79
N LYS A 504 11.55 -47.06 4.71
CA LYS A 504 11.13 -48.25 5.46
C LYS A 504 11.38 -48.09 6.96
N ASP A 505 12.35 -47.26 7.33
CA ASP A 505 12.69 -46.93 8.71
C ASP A 505 11.79 -45.77 9.22
N PRO A 506 10.91 -46.01 10.22
CA PRO A 506 10.02 -44.98 10.76
C PRO A 506 10.74 -43.73 11.29
N ASP A 507 11.96 -43.87 11.80
CA ASP A 507 12.72 -42.78 12.43
C ASP A 507 13.34 -41.81 11.40
N LYS A 508 13.47 -42.26 10.14
CA LYS A 508 14.00 -41.44 9.04
C LYS A 508 12.94 -40.63 8.31
N ARG A 509 11.66 -40.93 8.54
CA ARG A 509 10.53 -40.27 7.86
C ARG A 509 10.41 -38.80 8.27
N GLN A 510 10.34 -37.88 7.31
CA GLN A 510 10.23 -36.44 7.56
C GLN A 510 8.88 -35.86 7.10
N SER A 511 8.38 -34.85 7.82
CA SER A 511 7.19 -34.07 7.46
C SER A 511 5.96 -34.92 7.07
N PHE A 512 5.56 -34.92 5.79
CA PHE A 512 4.39 -35.62 5.24
C PHE A 512 4.55 -37.16 5.21
N GLU A 513 5.76 -37.68 5.37
CA GLU A 513 6.01 -39.13 5.37
C GLU A 513 5.55 -39.79 6.68
N LYS A 514 5.51 -39.04 7.80
CA LYS A 514 5.12 -39.61 9.10
C LYS A 514 3.65 -40.05 9.15
N PRO A 515 2.66 -39.23 8.73
CA PRO A 515 1.26 -39.64 8.77
C PRO A 515 0.93 -40.76 7.77
N ALA A 516 1.49 -40.71 6.56
CA ALA A 516 1.31 -41.76 5.54
C ALA A 516 2.00 -43.08 5.94
N GLY A 517 3.22 -42.99 6.48
CA GLY A 517 3.96 -44.12 7.01
C GLY A 517 3.23 -44.83 8.15
N LEU A 518 2.63 -44.08 9.09
CA LEU A 518 1.82 -44.67 10.17
C LEU A 518 0.64 -45.49 9.64
N ILE A 519 -0.03 -44.98 8.59
CA ILE A 519 -1.15 -45.69 7.96
C ILE A 519 -0.64 -47.03 7.39
N LEU A 520 0.49 -47.02 6.68
CA LEU A 520 1.08 -48.23 6.13
C LEU A 520 1.56 -49.21 7.21
N ASP A 521 2.16 -48.70 8.29
CA ASP A 521 2.61 -49.49 9.44
C ASP A 521 1.43 -50.24 10.09
N LYS A 522 0.31 -49.54 10.31
CA LYS A 522 -0.89 -50.12 10.92
C LYS A 522 -1.59 -51.15 10.05
N LEU A 523 -1.56 -50.95 8.74
CA LEU A 523 -2.14 -51.89 7.78
C LEU A 523 -1.19 -53.05 7.46
N GLY A 524 0.05 -53.04 7.97
CA GLY A 524 1.06 -54.07 7.69
C GLY A 524 1.52 -54.08 6.23
N LEU A 525 1.54 -52.92 5.57
CA LEU A 525 1.79 -52.79 4.12
C LEU A 525 3.20 -52.28 3.76
N ASN A 526 4.10 -52.12 4.72
CA ASN A 526 5.45 -51.56 4.52
C ASN A 526 6.35 -52.37 3.57
N ASP A 527 6.11 -53.68 3.45
CA ASP A 527 6.91 -54.56 2.61
C ASP A 527 6.37 -54.68 1.18
N ARG A 528 5.27 -54.00 0.85
CA ARG A 528 4.70 -53.99 -0.49
C ARG A 528 5.10 -52.73 -1.23
N GLY A 529 5.72 -52.90 -2.40
CA GLY A 529 6.02 -51.77 -3.26
C GLY A 529 4.73 -51.22 -3.89
N MET A 530 4.49 -49.93 -3.76
CA MET A 530 3.30 -49.28 -4.29
C MET A 530 3.53 -47.81 -4.59
N LYS A 531 2.84 -47.28 -5.58
CA LYS A 531 2.76 -45.86 -5.88
C LYS A 531 1.38 -45.36 -5.46
N ILE A 532 1.37 -44.43 -4.51
CA ILE A 532 0.18 -43.75 -3.99
C ILE A 532 0.12 -42.38 -4.65
N GLU A 533 -0.80 -42.20 -5.59
CA GLU A 533 -0.99 -40.94 -6.32
C GLU A 533 -2.24 -40.21 -5.81
N VAL A 534 -2.06 -38.98 -5.35
CA VAL A 534 -3.07 -38.16 -4.68
C VAL A 534 -3.45 -36.98 -5.57
N PHE A 535 -4.73 -36.89 -5.92
CA PHE A 535 -5.34 -35.78 -6.64
C PHE A 535 -6.15 -34.94 -5.64
N ALA A 536 -5.61 -33.78 -5.27
CA ALA A 536 -6.23 -32.90 -4.29
C ALA A 536 -6.93 -31.72 -4.98
N ASP A 537 -8.28 -31.68 -4.91
CA ASP A 537 -9.09 -30.53 -5.32
C ASP A 537 -9.25 -29.52 -4.17
N ILE A 538 -8.85 -29.89 -2.95
CA ILE A 538 -8.87 -29.04 -1.76
C ILE A 538 -7.62 -28.14 -1.73
N PRO A 539 -7.77 -26.80 -1.73
CA PRO A 539 -6.65 -25.87 -1.56
C PRO A 539 -5.95 -26.04 -0.21
N ARG A 540 -4.62 -26.02 -0.23
CA ARG A 540 -3.80 -26.22 0.97
C ARG A 540 -3.96 -25.04 1.95
N GLY A 541 -4.13 -25.34 3.24
CA GLY A 541 -4.10 -24.33 4.32
C GLY A 541 -5.40 -23.55 4.56
N MET A 542 -6.50 -23.88 3.89
CA MET A 542 -7.76 -23.10 3.96
C MET A 542 -8.74 -23.53 5.06
N GLY A 543 -8.34 -24.35 6.03
CA GLY A 543 -9.22 -24.84 7.09
C GLY A 543 -10.29 -25.85 6.64
N LEU A 544 -10.24 -26.32 5.39
CA LEU A 544 -11.22 -27.23 4.78
C LEU A 544 -11.03 -28.72 5.15
N GLY A 545 -10.21 -29.03 6.16
CA GLY A 545 -9.94 -30.42 6.58
C GLY A 545 -9.08 -31.23 5.61
N GLY A 546 -8.20 -30.58 4.84
CA GLY A 546 -7.40 -31.22 3.79
C GLY A 546 -6.47 -32.35 4.29
N SER A 547 -5.88 -32.25 5.48
CA SER A 547 -5.02 -33.30 6.05
C SER A 547 -5.82 -34.56 6.39
N ALA A 548 -6.94 -34.40 7.08
CA ALA A 548 -7.86 -35.48 7.38
C ALA A 548 -8.44 -36.13 6.11
N ALA A 549 -8.79 -35.32 5.11
CA ALA A 549 -9.27 -35.80 3.82
C ALA A 549 -8.21 -36.65 3.07
N ILE A 550 -6.93 -36.28 3.13
CA ILE A 550 -5.83 -37.11 2.58
C ILE A 550 -5.75 -38.44 3.32
N ALA A 551 -5.70 -38.41 4.65
CA ALA A 551 -5.55 -39.62 5.46
C ALA A 551 -6.67 -40.60 5.15
N VAL A 552 -7.92 -40.12 5.13
CA VAL A 552 -9.09 -40.94 4.78
C VAL A 552 -9.00 -41.48 3.34
N ALA A 553 -8.63 -40.64 2.37
CA ALA A 553 -8.56 -41.06 0.97
C ALA A 553 -7.49 -42.15 0.76
N ILE A 554 -6.34 -42.02 1.42
CA ILE A 554 -5.26 -43.03 1.38
C ILE A 554 -5.73 -44.33 2.05
N ILE A 555 -6.32 -44.26 3.25
CA ILE A 555 -6.79 -45.47 3.96
C ILE A 555 -7.87 -46.19 3.12
N LYS A 556 -8.83 -45.46 2.54
CA LYS A 556 -9.85 -46.04 1.66
C LYS A 556 -9.25 -46.67 0.41
N ALA A 557 -8.29 -46.02 -0.21
CA ALA A 557 -7.60 -46.58 -1.37
C ALA A 557 -6.86 -47.86 -1.02
N LEU A 558 -6.09 -47.88 0.08
CA LEU A 558 -5.37 -49.07 0.55
C LEU A 558 -6.33 -50.20 0.91
N ASN A 559 -7.44 -49.87 1.59
CA ASN A 559 -8.48 -50.83 1.94
C ASN A 559 -9.08 -51.49 0.70
N ASN A 560 -9.40 -50.71 -0.32
CA ASN A 560 -10.03 -51.19 -1.55
C ASN A 560 -9.04 -51.94 -2.45
N HIS A 561 -7.80 -51.47 -2.53
CA HIS A 561 -6.75 -52.07 -3.37
C HIS A 561 -6.27 -53.42 -2.83
N PHE A 562 -6.12 -53.54 -1.51
CA PHE A 562 -5.65 -54.77 -0.84
C PHE A 562 -6.77 -55.61 -0.21
N ASP A 563 -8.03 -55.25 -0.44
CA ASP A 563 -9.24 -55.94 0.07
C ASP A 563 -9.20 -56.22 1.59
N LEU A 564 -8.87 -55.18 2.36
CA LEU A 564 -8.61 -55.30 3.81
C LEU A 564 -9.89 -55.38 4.67
N SER A 565 -11.07 -55.24 4.05
CA SER A 565 -12.39 -55.34 4.71
C SER A 565 -12.61 -54.39 5.90
N LEU A 566 -11.95 -53.23 5.92
CA LEU A 566 -12.12 -52.21 6.97
C LEU A 566 -13.48 -51.52 6.88
N LYS A 567 -14.11 -51.31 8.03
CA LYS A 567 -15.34 -50.51 8.17
C LYS A 567 -15.01 -49.02 8.28
N ASN A 568 -15.98 -48.16 7.97
CA ASN A 568 -15.82 -46.71 8.05
C ASN A 568 -15.40 -46.24 9.44
N GLU A 569 -15.84 -46.89 10.51
CA GLU A 569 -15.42 -46.58 11.88
C GLU A 569 -13.92 -46.81 12.10
N GLU A 570 -13.37 -47.87 11.51
CA GLU A 570 -11.94 -48.21 11.60
C GLU A 570 -11.10 -47.24 10.77
N ILE A 571 -11.60 -46.87 9.58
CA ILE A 571 -11.01 -45.84 8.72
C ILE A 571 -10.97 -44.49 9.44
N ASN A 572 -12.08 -44.11 10.07
CA ASN A 572 -12.20 -42.86 10.82
C ASN A 572 -11.20 -42.80 11.98
N GLN A 573 -11.11 -43.88 12.77
CA GLN A 573 -10.21 -43.96 13.91
C GLN A 573 -8.74 -43.90 13.47
N MET A 574 -8.37 -44.58 12.39
CA MET A 574 -7.01 -44.51 11.85
C MET A 574 -6.67 -43.10 11.33
N ALA A 575 -7.61 -42.45 10.63
CA ALA A 575 -7.43 -41.08 10.18
C ALA A 575 -7.29 -40.10 11.36
N PHE A 576 -8.06 -40.29 12.43
CA PHE A 576 -7.94 -39.49 13.65
C PHE A 576 -6.56 -39.61 14.31
N GLU A 577 -6.02 -40.83 14.38
CA GLU A 577 -4.68 -41.07 14.93
C GLU A 577 -3.57 -40.49 14.03
N SER A 578 -3.76 -40.53 12.71
CA SER A 578 -2.88 -39.86 11.76
C SER A 578 -2.88 -38.33 11.97
N GLU A 579 -4.06 -37.73 12.18
CA GLU A 579 -4.20 -36.29 12.47
C GLU A 579 -3.59 -35.88 13.81
N LYS A 580 -3.60 -36.76 14.83
CA LYS A 580 -2.91 -36.51 16.11
C LYS A 580 -1.41 -36.36 15.92
N ILE A 581 -0.81 -37.13 15.02
CA ILE A 581 0.62 -37.01 14.72
C ILE A 581 0.89 -35.73 13.91
N ALA A 582 0.01 -35.38 12.97
CA ALA A 582 0.18 -34.20 12.14
C ALA A 582 0.01 -32.88 12.91
N HIS A 583 -1.00 -32.80 13.80
CA HIS A 583 -1.44 -31.53 14.42
C HIS A 583 -1.52 -31.55 15.95
N GLY A 584 -1.13 -32.66 16.60
CA GLY A 584 -1.08 -32.81 18.06
C GLY A 584 -2.45 -33.12 18.68
N ASN A 585 -3.39 -32.16 18.64
CA ASN A 585 -4.69 -32.28 19.34
C ASN A 585 -5.90 -31.97 18.41
N PRO A 586 -6.20 -32.84 17.43
CA PRO A 586 -7.34 -32.67 16.54
C PRO A 586 -8.67 -32.85 17.28
N SER A 587 -9.69 -32.08 16.89
CA SER A 587 -11.03 -32.13 17.48
C SER A 587 -11.83 -33.38 17.09
N GLY A 588 -11.45 -34.05 16.01
CA GLY A 588 -12.09 -35.26 15.48
C GLY A 588 -13.21 -35.01 14.45
N ILE A 589 -13.61 -33.76 14.24
CA ILE A 589 -14.69 -33.43 13.29
C ILE A 589 -14.24 -33.62 11.83
N ASP A 590 -12.98 -33.33 11.52
CA ASP A 590 -12.41 -33.32 10.17
C ASP A 590 -12.35 -34.72 9.56
N ASN A 591 -11.75 -35.68 10.27
CA ASN A 591 -11.71 -37.08 9.85
C ASN A 591 -13.11 -37.69 9.79
N THR A 592 -14.03 -37.25 10.65
CA THR A 592 -15.43 -37.69 10.64
C THR A 592 -16.14 -37.27 9.36
N ILE A 593 -16.15 -35.98 9.04
CA ILE A 593 -16.72 -35.50 7.78
C ILE A 593 -16.05 -36.14 6.57
N ALA A 594 -14.72 -36.23 6.58
CA ALA A 594 -13.96 -36.80 5.47
C ALA A 594 -14.29 -38.28 5.23
N THR A 595 -14.50 -39.07 6.29
CA THR A 595 -14.81 -40.50 6.21
C THR A 595 -16.22 -40.74 5.70
N PHE A 596 -17.19 -40.06 6.30
CA PHE A 596 -18.60 -40.36 6.13
C PHE A 596 -19.23 -39.63 4.95
N GLY A 597 -18.80 -38.40 4.65
CA GLY A 597 -19.23 -37.66 3.46
C GLY A 597 -20.68 -37.18 3.48
N PHE A 598 -21.30 -37.05 4.66
CA PHE A 598 -22.65 -36.51 4.83
C PHE A 598 -22.72 -35.44 5.93
N PRO A 599 -23.73 -34.54 5.90
CA PRO A 599 -24.00 -33.59 6.99
C PRO A 599 -24.12 -34.28 8.34
N LEU A 600 -23.54 -33.69 9.39
CA LEU A 600 -23.63 -34.24 10.75
C LEU A 600 -23.60 -33.15 11.82
N ILE A 601 -24.16 -33.50 12.98
CA ILE A 601 -23.97 -32.78 14.23
C ILE A 601 -22.90 -33.52 15.03
N TYR A 602 -21.78 -32.86 15.28
CA TYR A 602 -20.61 -33.40 15.95
C TYR A 602 -20.50 -32.91 17.38
N ARG A 603 -20.14 -33.82 18.31
CA ARG A 603 -19.70 -33.49 19.66
C ARG A 603 -18.64 -34.50 20.08
N THR A 604 -17.53 -34.02 20.66
CA THR A 604 -16.42 -34.88 21.07
C THR A 604 -16.90 -35.94 22.08
N GLY A 605 -16.62 -37.21 21.77
CA GLY A 605 -17.00 -38.36 22.62
C GLY A 605 -18.39 -38.95 22.34
N ASP A 606 -19.25 -38.25 21.61
CA ASP A 606 -20.57 -38.74 21.22
C ASP A 606 -20.53 -39.35 19.81
N LYS A 607 -21.42 -40.31 19.51
CA LYS A 607 -21.62 -40.76 18.13
C LYS A 607 -22.21 -39.58 17.32
N PRO A 608 -21.67 -39.26 16.13
CA PRO A 608 -22.20 -38.19 15.29
C PRO A 608 -23.69 -38.41 15.02
N LEU A 609 -24.51 -37.38 15.22
CA LEU A 609 -25.91 -37.42 14.81
C LEU A 609 -25.97 -37.10 13.32
N VAL A 610 -26.60 -38.00 12.58
CA VAL A 610 -26.78 -37.92 11.13
C VAL A 610 -28.28 -37.82 10.89
N GLU A 611 -28.71 -36.77 10.19
CA GLU A 611 -30.08 -36.67 9.65
C GLU A 611 -30.13 -37.17 8.21
#